data_AF-A0A2E0GZQ4-F1
#
_entry.id   AF-A0A2E0GZQ4-F1
#
_cell.length_a   1.000
_cell.length_b   1.000
_cell.length_c   1.000
_cell.angle_alpha   90.00
_cell.angle_beta   90.00
_cell.angle_gamma   90.00
#
_symmetry.space_group_name_H-M   'P 1'
#
loop_
_entity.id
_entity.type
_entity.pdbx_description
1 polymer ?
#
loop_
_entity_poly.entity_id
_entity_poly.type
_entity_poly.pdbx_seq_one_letter_code
_entity_poly.pdbx_strand_id
1 'polypeptide(L)'
;MLSVKRLNLDSSWHIKFDSGNFIIDPWLIGSEIDGFKWLNQQWHIKEPVKVENLPSYDFILISQNYEDHCHINTLKEISDEKPILATEKAFKKLRKEFPQRKVTLLDDNKEVKYNDLTFVFHST
;
A
#
# COMPACT_ATOMS: atom_id res chain seq x y z
N MET A 1 12.07 9.42 16.79
CA MET A 1 12.57 10.20 15.63
C MET A 1 11.77 9.81 14.39
N LEU A 2 11.22 10.78 13.65
CA LEU A 2 10.52 10.53 12.38
C LEU A 2 11.51 10.27 11.25
N SER A 3 11.26 9.23 10.46
CA SER A 3 11.97 8.85 9.24
C SER A 3 10.94 8.64 8.13
N VAL A 4 11.14 9.30 7.00
CA VAL A 4 10.32 9.16 5.80
C VAL A 4 11.25 8.85 4.64
N LYS A 5 11.04 7.69 4.00
CA LYS A 5 11.84 7.21 2.87
C LYS A 5 10.92 6.99 1.67
N ARG A 6 11.21 7.68 0.57
CA ARG A 6 10.55 7.44 -0.71
C ARG A 6 11.02 6.09 -1.29
N LEU A 7 10.10 5.28 -1.81
CA LEU A 7 10.39 3.93 -2.35
C LEU A 7 10.38 3.87 -3.89
N ASN A 8 9.63 4.75 -4.56
CA ASN A 8 9.64 4.92 -6.02
C ASN A 8 9.48 6.41 -6.40
N LEU A 9 9.38 6.76 -7.69
CA LEU A 9 9.11 8.16 -8.09
C LEU A 9 7.60 8.51 -8.13
N ASP A 10 6.78 7.72 -7.46
CA ASP A 10 5.32 7.79 -7.48
C ASP A 10 4.77 7.91 -6.03
N SER A 11 3.79 7.09 -5.68
CA SER A 11 3.05 7.15 -4.41
C SER A 11 3.57 6.21 -3.31
N SER A 12 4.71 5.53 -3.50
CA SER A 12 5.20 4.55 -2.53
C SER A 12 6.17 5.14 -1.51
N TRP A 13 5.84 5.02 -0.22
CA TRP A 13 6.61 5.58 0.89
C TRP A 13 6.79 4.57 2.02
N HIS A 14 7.92 4.65 2.70
CA HIS A 14 8.14 4.02 4.01
C HIS A 14 8.16 5.11 5.08
N ILE A 15 7.35 4.94 6.11
CA ILE A 15 7.23 5.88 7.22
C ILE A 15 7.54 5.13 8.51
N LYS A 16 8.45 5.69 9.31
CA LYS A 16 8.82 5.18 10.63
C LYS A 16 8.88 6.32 11.65
N PHE A 17 8.22 6.15 12.77
CA PHE A 17 8.28 7.00 13.95
C PHE A 17 7.97 6.15 15.19
N ASP A 18 8.01 6.73 16.38
CA ASP A 18 8.14 5.99 17.64
C ASP A 18 7.12 4.83 17.79
N SER A 19 5.85 5.04 17.45
CA SER A 19 4.79 4.03 17.55
C SER A 19 4.34 3.42 16.21
N GLY A 20 5.00 3.74 15.10
CA GLY A 20 4.54 3.37 13.77
C GLY A 20 5.66 3.06 12.79
N ASN A 21 5.54 1.95 12.07
CA ASN A 21 6.48 1.58 11.01
C ASN A 21 5.73 0.85 9.89
N PHE A 22 5.49 1.53 8.78
CA PHE A 22 4.64 1.02 7.70
C PHE A 22 5.07 1.53 6.33
N ILE A 23 4.59 0.84 5.30
CA ILE A 23 4.72 1.28 3.91
C ILE A 23 3.36 1.69 3.37
N ILE A 24 3.35 2.69 2.50
CA ILE A 24 2.16 3.21 1.83
C ILE A 24 2.23 2.81 0.36
N ASP A 25 1.12 2.30 -0.18
CA ASP A 25 0.86 2.12 -1.61
C ASP A 25 2.03 1.52 -2.40
N PRO A 26 2.53 0.31 -2.06
CA PRO A 26 3.73 -0.24 -2.66
C PRO A 26 3.50 -0.69 -4.11
N TRP A 27 4.01 0.09 -5.06
CA TRP A 27 4.20 -0.30 -6.45
C TRP A 27 5.72 -0.34 -6.74
N LEU A 28 6.29 -1.55 -6.69
CA LEU A 28 7.75 -1.75 -6.66
C LEU A 28 8.26 -2.71 -7.74
N ILE A 29 7.35 -3.29 -8.52
CA ILE A 29 7.68 -4.22 -9.59
C ILE A 29 6.75 -4.00 -10.78
N GLY A 30 7.24 -4.32 -11.97
CA GLY A 30 6.44 -4.35 -13.18
C GLY A 30 5.81 -3.00 -13.56
N SER A 31 4.91 -3.06 -14.53
CA SER A 31 4.09 -1.94 -14.96
C SER A 31 2.75 -1.94 -14.24
N GLU A 32 2.18 -0.77 -14.06
CA GLU A 32 0.80 -0.57 -13.67
C GLU A 32 -0.11 -0.68 -14.90
N ILE A 33 -1.26 -1.33 -14.75
CA ILE A 33 -2.25 -1.50 -15.82
C ILE A 33 -3.64 -1.27 -15.23
N ASP A 34 -4.29 -0.17 -15.60
CA ASP A 34 -5.69 0.10 -15.26
C ASP A 34 -6.61 -0.14 -16.46
N GLY A 35 -7.38 -1.23 -16.42
CA GLY A 35 -8.26 -1.64 -17.52
C GLY A 35 -7.54 -2.45 -18.61
N PHE A 36 -7.58 -1.99 -19.86
CA PHE A 36 -6.96 -2.70 -20.98
C PHE A 36 -5.50 -2.26 -21.17
N LYS A 37 -4.56 -3.22 -21.19
CA LYS A 37 -3.11 -2.97 -21.34
C LYS A 37 -2.72 -2.00 -22.46
N TRP A 38 -3.41 -2.06 -23.61
CA TRP A 38 -3.11 -1.22 -24.76
C TRP A 38 -3.60 0.23 -24.63
N LEU A 39 -4.49 0.49 -23.67
CA LEU A 39 -5.09 1.80 -23.44
C LEU A 39 -4.41 2.53 -22.28
N ASN A 40 -4.06 1.81 -21.22
CA ASN A 40 -3.50 2.42 -20.02
C ASN A 40 -2.51 1.47 -19.33
N GLN A 41 -1.22 1.72 -19.59
CA GLN A 41 -0.11 1.03 -18.94
C GLN A 41 0.95 2.07 -18.60
N GLN A 42 1.34 2.13 -17.32
CA GLN A 42 2.39 3.02 -16.84
C GLN A 42 3.60 2.22 -16.35
N TRP A 43 4.77 2.83 -16.49
CA TRP A 43 6.04 2.25 -16.08
C TRP A 43 6.74 3.19 -15.12
N HIS A 44 7.51 2.62 -14.21
CA HIS A 44 8.34 3.42 -13.31
C HIS A 44 9.30 4.33 -14.09
N ILE A 45 9.31 5.62 -13.75
CA ILE A 45 10.25 6.59 -14.31
C ILE A 45 11.70 6.25 -13.93
N LYS A 46 11.90 5.72 -12.71
CA LYS A 46 13.17 5.19 -12.20
C LYS A 46 12.94 3.87 -11.50
N GLU A 47 13.96 3.00 -11.49
CA GLU A 47 13.89 1.73 -10.77
C GLU A 47 13.50 1.98 -9.29
N PRO A 48 12.42 1.34 -8.81
CA PRO A 48 11.99 1.46 -7.43
C PRO A 48 12.93 0.69 -6.49
N VAL A 49 12.77 0.89 -5.18
CA VAL A 49 13.39 0.03 -4.17
C VAL A 49 12.90 -1.40 -4.37
N LYS A 50 13.83 -2.34 -4.57
CA LYS A 50 13.52 -3.77 -4.67
C LYS A 50 12.85 -4.28 -3.39
N VAL A 51 11.89 -5.20 -3.51
CA VAL A 51 11.15 -5.78 -2.38
C VAL A 51 12.09 -6.38 -1.33
N GLU A 52 13.14 -7.09 -1.76
CA GLU A 52 14.18 -7.66 -0.89
C GLU A 52 14.99 -6.62 -0.09
N ASN A 53 15.05 -5.37 -0.57
CA ASN A 53 15.77 -4.26 0.04
C ASN A 53 14.84 -3.32 0.82
N LEU A 54 13.57 -3.71 1.02
CA LEU A 54 12.68 -2.94 1.87
C LEU A 54 13.21 -2.93 3.32
N PRO A 55 13.15 -1.76 3.99
CA PRO A 55 13.40 -1.72 5.43
C PRO A 55 12.36 -2.58 6.16
N SER A 56 12.59 -2.90 7.43
CA SER A 56 11.53 -3.55 8.23
C SER A 56 10.33 -2.62 8.38
N TYR A 57 9.13 -3.20 8.29
CA TYR A 57 7.84 -2.55 8.53
C TYR A 57 6.87 -3.55 9.15
N ASP A 58 5.85 -3.04 9.82
CA ASP A 58 4.90 -3.83 10.60
C ASP A 58 3.60 -4.09 9.82
N PHE A 59 3.18 -3.16 8.98
CA PHE A 59 1.96 -3.26 8.18
C PHE A 59 2.05 -2.42 6.89
N ILE A 60 1.05 -2.58 6.04
CA ILE A 60 0.89 -1.85 4.77
C ILE A 60 -0.35 -0.98 4.86
N LEU A 61 -0.26 0.24 4.35
CA LEU A 61 -1.39 1.14 4.14
C LEU A 61 -1.69 1.23 2.65
N ILE A 62 -2.93 0.96 2.25
CA ILE A 62 -3.42 1.12 0.89
C ILE A 62 -4.48 2.23 0.86
N SER A 63 -4.15 3.34 0.22
CA SER A 63 -5.00 4.53 0.16
C SER A 63 -6.10 4.42 -0.90
N GLN A 64 -5.84 3.76 -2.02
CA GLN A 64 -6.75 3.70 -3.18
C GLN A 64 -6.70 2.33 -3.86
N ASN A 65 -7.72 2.01 -4.66
CA ASN A 65 -7.85 0.69 -5.31
C ASN A 65 -7.19 0.61 -6.71
N TYR A 66 -6.69 1.74 -7.23
CA TYR A 66 -6.02 1.83 -8.52
C TYR A 66 -4.69 1.06 -8.51
N GLU A 67 -4.21 0.67 -9.69
CA GLU A 67 -3.13 -0.29 -9.82
C GLU A 67 -1.75 0.31 -9.48
N ASP A 68 -1.62 1.64 -9.48
CA ASP A 68 -0.43 2.41 -9.06
C ASP A 68 -0.37 2.62 -7.54
N HIS A 69 -1.45 2.30 -6.83
CA HIS A 69 -1.56 2.37 -5.37
C HIS A 69 -1.71 0.98 -4.73
N CYS A 70 -2.65 0.18 -5.23
CA CYS A 70 -2.96 -1.19 -4.79
C CYS A 70 -2.46 -2.21 -5.83
N HIS A 71 -1.15 -2.24 -6.04
CA HIS A 71 -0.51 -3.11 -7.02
C HIS A 71 -0.44 -4.56 -6.50
N ILE A 72 -1.29 -5.43 -7.05
CA ILE A 72 -1.46 -6.79 -6.52
C ILE A 72 -0.19 -7.63 -6.69
N ASN A 73 0.54 -7.43 -7.78
CA ASN A 73 1.77 -8.20 -8.01
C ASN A 73 2.86 -7.82 -6.99
N THR A 74 3.00 -6.54 -6.62
CA THR A 74 3.92 -6.16 -5.53
C THR A 74 3.50 -6.80 -4.23
N LEU A 75 2.20 -6.79 -3.91
CA LEU A 75 1.68 -7.32 -2.65
C LEU A 75 1.86 -8.83 -2.52
N LYS A 76 1.89 -9.58 -3.64
CA LYS A 76 2.20 -11.02 -3.68
C LYS A 76 3.68 -11.34 -3.44
N GLU A 77 4.59 -10.44 -3.83
CA GLU A 77 6.03 -10.58 -3.53
C GLU A 77 6.36 -10.15 -2.10
N ILE A 78 5.49 -9.37 -1.46
CA ILE A 78 5.61 -9.01 -0.05
C ILE A 78 4.98 -10.11 0.81
N SER A 79 5.62 -10.45 1.94
CA SER A 79 5.09 -11.42 2.91
C SER A 79 3.61 -11.18 3.27
N ASP A 80 2.80 -12.22 3.12
CA ASP A 80 1.38 -12.24 3.44
C ASP A 80 1.08 -12.18 4.95
N GLU A 81 2.11 -12.32 5.79
CA GLU A 81 1.97 -12.14 7.25
C GLU A 81 1.75 -10.67 7.63
N LYS A 82 2.17 -9.73 6.77
CA LYS A 82 2.05 -8.30 7.04
C LYS A 82 0.60 -7.85 6.83
N PRO A 83 -0.10 -7.40 7.89
CA PRO A 83 -1.48 -6.94 7.77
C PRO A 83 -1.57 -5.69 6.88
N ILE A 84 -2.75 -5.50 6.29
CA ILE A 84 -3.04 -4.35 5.42
C ILE A 84 -4.15 -3.51 6.05
N LEU A 85 -3.98 -2.19 6.09
CA LEU A 85 -5.03 -1.22 6.33
C LEU A 85 -5.44 -0.65 4.97
N ALA A 86 -6.73 -0.65 4.66
CA ALA A 86 -7.19 -0.27 3.32
C ALA A 86 -8.52 0.46 3.33
N THR A 87 -8.69 1.42 2.42
CA THR A 87 -9.95 2.11 2.15
C THR A 87 -10.98 1.18 1.52
N GLU A 88 -12.27 1.53 1.55
CA GLU A 88 -13.36 0.61 1.22
C GLU A 88 -13.21 -0.10 -0.14
N LYS A 89 -12.88 0.64 -1.20
CA LYS A 89 -12.68 0.06 -2.55
C LYS A 89 -11.47 -0.87 -2.58
N ALA A 90 -10.36 -0.46 -1.96
CA ALA A 90 -9.15 -1.27 -1.87
C ALA A 90 -9.38 -2.52 -1.01
N PHE A 91 -10.08 -2.40 0.11
CA PHE A 91 -10.48 -3.51 0.98
C PHE A 91 -11.24 -4.58 0.20
N LYS A 92 -12.25 -4.18 -0.59
CA LYS A 92 -13.02 -5.11 -1.44
C LYS A 92 -12.14 -5.83 -2.47
N LYS A 93 -11.17 -5.14 -3.08
CA LYS A 93 -10.18 -5.73 -4.01
C LYS A 93 -9.28 -6.71 -3.27
N LEU A 94 -8.70 -6.30 -2.15
CA LEU A 94 -7.76 -7.09 -1.36
C LEU A 94 -8.38 -8.35 -0.75
N ARG A 95 -9.64 -8.32 -0.32
CA ARG A 95 -10.32 -9.52 0.22
C ARG A 95 -10.57 -10.59 -0.84
N LYS A 96 -10.65 -10.21 -2.12
CA LYS A 96 -10.75 -11.15 -3.23
C LYS A 96 -9.38 -11.78 -3.55
N GLU A 97 -8.34 -10.96 -3.62
CA GLU A 97 -6.98 -11.39 -3.97
C GLU A 97 -6.26 -12.13 -2.82
N PHE A 98 -6.52 -11.74 -1.57
CA PHE A 98 -5.87 -12.28 -0.37
C PHE A 98 -6.90 -12.69 0.70
N PRO A 99 -7.64 -13.81 0.51
CA PRO A 99 -8.72 -14.20 1.42
C PRO A 99 -8.27 -14.45 2.87
N GLN A 100 -7.02 -14.92 3.06
CA GLN A 100 -6.45 -15.28 4.36
C GLN A 100 -5.65 -14.15 5.03
N ARG A 101 -5.29 -13.11 4.27
CA ARG A 101 -4.49 -12.01 4.80
C ARG A 101 -5.34 -11.12 5.70
N LYS A 102 -4.76 -10.67 6.81
CA LYS A 102 -5.44 -9.72 7.71
C LYS A 102 -5.54 -8.36 7.02
N VAL A 103 -6.77 -7.96 6.69
CA VAL A 103 -7.08 -6.64 6.13
C VAL A 103 -8.03 -5.90 7.08
N THR A 104 -7.64 -4.71 7.51
CA THR A 104 -8.44 -3.80 8.35
C THR A 104 -9.03 -2.71 7.46
N LEU A 105 -10.35 -2.52 7.54
CA LEU A 105 -11.04 -1.46 6.82
C LEU A 105 -10.77 -0.10 7.46
N LEU A 106 -10.37 0.86 6.63
CA LEU A 106 -10.38 2.29 6.95
C LEU A 106 -11.70 2.88 6.46
N ASP A 107 -12.61 3.09 7.40
CA ASP A 107 -13.92 3.68 7.14
C ASP A 107 -13.77 5.16 6.74
N ASP A 108 -14.55 5.55 5.75
CA ASP A 108 -14.59 6.93 5.27
C ASP A 108 -15.12 7.89 6.35
N ASN A 109 -14.46 9.05 6.48
CA ASN A 109 -14.76 10.09 7.46
C ASN A 109 -14.79 9.61 8.93
N LYS A 110 -14.12 8.49 9.24
CA LYS A 110 -13.97 7.99 10.61
C LYS A 110 -12.50 7.89 11.01
N GLU A 111 -12.28 8.13 12.30
CA GLU A 111 -11.02 7.78 12.93
C GLU A 111 -10.94 6.26 13.11
N VAL A 112 -9.89 5.67 12.53
CA VAL A 112 -9.56 4.27 12.75
C VAL A 112 -8.27 4.20 13.54
N LYS A 113 -8.35 3.62 14.74
CA LYS A 113 -7.18 3.39 15.59
C LYS A 113 -6.52 2.07 15.21
N TYR A 114 -5.20 2.10 15.05
CA TYR A 114 -4.39 0.92 14.82
C TYR A 114 -3.07 1.07 15.57
N ASN A 115 -2.85 0.22 16.57
CA ASN A 115 -1.85 0.46 17.62
C ASN A 115 -2.07 1.85 18.25
N ASP A 116 -1.00 2.65 18.41
CA ASP A 116 -1.09 4.02 18.93
C ASP A 116 -1.27 5.07 17.82
N LEU A 117 -1.71 4.65 16.63
CA LEU A 117 -1.91 5.51 15.47
C LEU A 117 -3.39 5.75 15.22
N THR A 118 -3.73 6.97 14.82
CA THR A 118 -5.06 7.31 14.30
C THR A 118 -4.94 7.58 12.80
N PHE A 119 -5.72 6.84 12.01
CA PHE A 119 -5.89 7.08 10.58
C PHE A 119 -7.24 7.75 10.35
N VAL A 120 -7.23 8.83 9.56
CA VAL A 120 -8.44 9.51 9.10
C VAL A 120 -8.39 9.57 7.60
N PHE A 121 -9.38 8.98 6.95
CA PHE A 121 -9.50 8.98 5.50
C PHE A 121 -10.73 9.76 5.08
N HIS A 122 -10.59 10.55 4.01
CA HIS A 122 -11.67 11.33 3.41
C HIS A 122 -11.78 10.99 1.94
N SER A 123 -12.95 10.51 1.54
CA SER A 123 -13.34 10.33 0.14
C SER A 123 -13.90 11.67 -0.34
N THR A 124 -13.06 12.51 -0.93
CA THR A 124 -13.55 13.68 -1.69
C THR A 124 -14.19 13.25 -2.99
#